data_AF-A0A2N2SS29-F1
#
_entry.id   AF-A0A2N2SS29-F1
#
_cell.length_a   1.000
_cell.length_b   1.000
_cell.length_c   1.000
_cell.angle_alpha   90.00
_cell.angle_beta   90.00
_cell.angle_gamma   90.00
#
_symmetry.space_group_name_H-M   'P 1'
#
loop_
_entity.id
_entity.type
_entity.pdbx_description
1 polymer ?
#
loop_
_entity_poly.entity_id
_entity_poly.type
_entity_poly.pdbx_seq_one_letter_code
_entity_poly.pdbx_strand_id
1 'polypeptide(L)'
;MAKRMKFDEENDSDELQALFDSIASTQSAPEPLTQRPAPVLAPAAQADDSDELQALFDSVAAEFDAPDVVAAVAVSPVPVVVARPVEEPKSENADAVFTRIGQMTRQVHDTLRELGFDSAMQEMVQAIPDARQRLTYIAQMTEQAASRVLNATDIAKPIQDKVEADAVVLRAKWERLYANELSIEEFKILAGETRGFLGGVVDSSRATNAQLLEIMMAQDFQDLTGQVIKKVV
;
A
#
# COMPACT_ATOMS: atom_id res chain seq x y z
N MET A 1 56.67 38.83 -9.76
CA MET A 1 55.83 39.13 -8.59
C MET A 1 54.58 38.25 -8.68
N ALA A 2 54.46 37.23 -7.83
CA ALA A 2 53.26 36.38 -7.76
C ALA A 2 52.78 36.39 -6.32
N LYS A 3 51.64 37.03 -6.07
CA LYS A 3 51.01 37.12 -4.75
C LYS A 3 50.06 35.93 -4.61
N ARG A 4 50.44 34.94 -3.79
CA ARG A 4 49.53 33.86 -3.37
C ARG A 4 48.41 34.45 -2.54
N MET A 5 47.18 34.22 -2.98
CA MET A 5 45.94 34.50 -2.28
C MET A 5 45.82 33.47 -1.14
N LYS A 6 45.88 33.94 0.11
CA LYS A 6 45.57 33.10 1.28
C LYS A 6 44.06 32.89 1.28
N PHE A 7 43.62 31.64 1.29
CA PHE A 7 42.25 31.26 1.63
C PHE A 7 42.13 31.35 3.16
N ASP A 8 41.23 32.19 3.65
CA ASP A 8 40.90 32.30 5.07
C ASP A 8 39.80 31.25 5.38
N GLU A 9 40.22 30.00 5.62
CA GLU A 9 39.34 28.85 5.89
C GLU A 9 38.44 29.01 7.12
N GLU A 10 38.83 29.83 8.10
CA GLU A 10 38.03 30.06 9.32
C GLU A 10 36.80 30.94 9.04
N ASN A 11 36.86 31.87 8.09
CA ASN A 11 35.75 32.76 7.79
C ASN A 11 34.72 32.11 6.85
N ASP A 12 35.17 31.25 5.93
CA ASP A 12 34.29 30.46 5.06
C ASP A 12 33.51 29.39 5.84
N SER A 13 34.09 28.83 6.91
CA SER A 13 33.40 27.86 7.78
C SER A 13 32.23 28.50 8.54
N ASP A 14 32.39 29.74 8.99
CA ASP A 14 31.34 30.49 9.69
C ASP A 14 30.21 30.93 8.73
N GLU A 15 30.54 31.33 7.50
CA GLU A 15 29.54 31.62 6.47
C GLU A 15 28.76 30.36 6.03
N LEU A 16 29.43 29.21 5.91
CA LEU A 16 28.77 27.93 5.59
C LEU A 16 27.88 27.44 6.74
N GLN A 17 28.31 27.63 7.98
CA GLN A 17 27.50 27.33 9.16
C GLN A 17 26.27 28.24 9.24
N ALA A 18 26.42 29.54 8.93
CA ALA A 18 25.31 30.48 8.86
C ALA A 18 24.31 30.15 7.74
N LEU A 19 24.79 29.66 6.57
CA LEU A 19 23.92 29.16 5.50
C LEU A 19 23.18 27.88 5.90
N PHE A 20 23.84 26.96 6.61
CA PHE A 20 23.19 25.75 7.14
C PHE A 20 22.12 26.08 8.17
N ASP A 21 22.40 27.00 9.10
CA ASP A 21 21.41 27.46 10.08
C ASP A 21 20.27 28.27 9.44
N SER A 22 20.54 29.01 8.35
CA SER A 22 19.48 29.68 7.57
C SER A 22 18.57 28.69 6.86
N ILE A 23 19.09 27.56 6.37
CA ILE A 23 18.28 26.50 5.74
C ILE A 23 17.50 25.72 6.80
N ALA A 24 18.12 25.43 7.95
CA ALA A 24 17.47 24.77 9.08
C ALA A 24 16.35 25.62 9.70
N SER A 25 16.52 26.95 9.78
CA SER A 25 15.49 27.88 10.25
C SER A 25 14.38 28.15 9.21
N THR A 26 14.65 27.95 7.91
CA THR A 26 13.62 27.96 6.86
C THR A 26 12.77 26.69 6.88
N GLN A 27 13.25 25.62 7.53
CA GLN A 27 12.54 24.37 7.78
C GLN A 27 12.21 24.20 9.26
N SER A 28 11.46 25.13 9.88
CA SER A 28 10.56 24.80 11.00
C SER A 28 9.65 25.96 11.38
N ALA A 29 8.51 26.05 10.71
CA ALA A 29 7.22 26.15 11.38
C ALA A 29 6.22 25.36 10.54
N PRO A 30 5.77 24.17 10.97
CA PRO A 30 4.55 23.63 10.41
C PRO A 30 3.45 24.62 10.79
N GLU A 31 2.81 25.23 9.79
CA GLU A 31 1.49 25.79 10.01
C GLU A 31 0.67 24.72 10.74
N PRO A 32 -0.17 25.09 11.72
CA PRO A 32 -1.19 24.18 12.20
C PRO A 32 -2.12 23.95 11.02
N LEU A 33 -1.79 22.94 10.21
CA LEU A 33 -2.75 22.27 9.37
C LEU A 33 -3.85 21.88 10.34
N THR A 34 -4.97 22.59 10.25
CA THR A 34 -6.25 22.16 10.81
C THR A 34 -6.36 20.69 10.50
N GLN A 35 -6.15 19.86 11.52
CA GLN A 35 -6.47 18.46 11.48
C GLN A 35 -7.93 18.43 11.05
N ARG A 36 -8.21 18.00 9.81
CA ARG A 36 -9.45 17.27 9.60
C ARG A 36 -9.40 16.18 10.65
N PRO A 37 -10.38 16.09 11.56
CA PRO A 37 -10.34 15.08 12.60
C PRO A 37 -10.15 13.74 11.91
N ALA A 38 -9.03 13.09 12.20
CA ALA A 38 -8.94 11.66 11.99
C ALA A 38 -10.16 11.07 12.70
N PRO A 39 -10.93 10.17 12.07
CA PRO A 39 -11.95 9.46 12.79
C PRO A 39 -11.22 8.71 13.91
N VAL A 40 -11.45 9.17 15.14
CA VAL A 40 -11.13 8.44 16.36
C VAL A 40 -11.77 7.07 16.20
N LEU A 41 -10.92 6.06 16.02
CA LEU A 41 -11.31 4.67 16.20
C LEU A 41 -11.75 4.55 17.66
N ALA A 42 -13.05 4.63 17.87
CA ALA A 42 -13.70 4.08 19.04
C ALA A 42 -13.32 2.59 19.14
N PRO A 43 -13.30 1.99 20.35
CA PRO A 43 -13.14 0.55 20.47
C PRO A 43 -14.41 -0.11 19.89
N ALA A 44 -14.38 -0.40 18.60
CA ALA A 44 -15.45 -1.13 17.93
C ALA A 44 -15.36 -2.59 18.35
N ALA A 45 -16.47 -3.06 18.90
CA ALA A 45 -16.72 -4.44 19.19
C ALA A 45 -16.40 -5.29 17.95
N GLN A 46 -15.62 -6.34 18.16
CA GLN A 46 -15.47 -7.44 17.21
C GLN A 46 -16.82 -8.14 17.09
N ALA A 47 -17.55 -7.89 16.01
CA ALA A 47 -18.38 -8.84 15.27
C ALA A 47 -19.25 -8.06 14.26
N ASP A 48 -19.35 -8.58 13.04
CA ASP A 48 -20.40 -8.32 12.01
C ASP A 48 -20.07 -7.40 10.82
N ASP A 49 -19.17 -6.41 10.91
CA ASP A 49 -18.93 -5.48 9.78
C ASP A 49 -18.11 -6.06 8.60
N SER A 50 -17.43 -7.19 8.78
CA SER A 50 -16.60 -7.78 7.71
C SER A 50 -17.43 -8.41 6.60
N ASP A 51 -18.61 -8.95 6.92
CA ASP A 51 -19.46 -9.65 5.95
C ASP A 51 -20.25 -8.66 5.09
N GLU A 52 -20.66 -7.52 5.66
CA GLU A 52 -21.31 -6.43 4.92
C GLU A 52 -20.34 -5.75 3.94
N LEU A 53 -19.10 -5.53 4.36
CA LEU A 53 -18.05 -4.98 3.49
C LEU A 53 -17.67 -5.94 2.36
N GLN A 54 -17.64 -7.25 2.63
CA GLN A 54 -17.42 -8.27 1.60
C GLN A 54 -18.57 -8.30 0.59
N ALA A 55 -19.82 -8.20 1.04
CA ALA A 55 -20.99 -8.15 0.17
C ALA A 55 -21.04 -6.90 -0.72
N LEU A 56 -20.61 -5.74 -0.19
CA LEU A 56 -20.47 -4.52 -0.98
C LEU A 56 -19.34 -4.65 -2.03
N PHE A 57 -18.24 -5.31 -1.68
CA PHE A 57 -17.14 -5.55 -2.60
C PHE A 57 -17.55 -6.51 -3.73
N ASP A 58 -18.26 -7.59 -3.41
CA ASP A 58 -18.80 -8.54 -4.38
C ASP A 58 -19.87 -7.89 -5.28
N SER A 59 -20.69 -6.98 -4.75
CA SER A 59 -21.66 -6.20 -5.55
C SER A 59 -20.97 -5.31 -6.58
N VAL A 60 -19.88 -4.63 -6.20
CA VAL A 60 -19.12 -3.78 -7.13
C VAL A 60 -18.37 -4.65 -8.15
N ALA A 61 -17.77 -5.76 -7.72
CA ALA A 61 -17.12 -6.70 -8.62
C ALA A 61 -18.11 -7.30 -9.64
N ALA A 62 -19.33 -7.66 -9.22
CA ALA A 62 -20.39 -8.16 -10.09
C ALA A 62 -20.90 -7.10 -11.08
N GLU A 63 -20.81 -5.81 -10.74
CA GLU A 63 -21.15 -4.71 -11.65
C GLU A 63 -20.09 -4.51 -12.75
N PHE A 64 -18.86 -4.99 -12.53
CA PHE A 64 -17.77 -4.97 -13.52
C PHE A 64 -17.50 -6.33 -14.19
N ASP A 65 -18.00 -7.44 -13.65
CA ASP A 65 -17.84 -8.80 -14.17
C ASP A 65 -19.09 -9.27 -14.93
N ALA A 66 -19.49 -8.49 -15.93
CA ALA A 66 -20.34 -9.03 -16.99
C ALA A 66 -19.47 -9.88 -17.93
N PRO A 67 -19.73 -11.20 -18.07
CA PRO A 67 -19.03 -11.98 -19.07
C PRO A 67 -19.55 -11.60 -20.47
N ASP A 68 -18.63 -11.55 -21.43
CA ASP A 68 -18.81 -11.32 -22.86
C ASP A 68 -18.97 -9.89 -23.39
N VAL A 69 -17.82 -9.22 -23.59
CA VAL A 69 -17.62 -8.33 -24.75
C VAL A 69 -16.34 -8.62 -25.57
N VAL A 70 -15.63 -9.73 -25.32
CA VAL A 70 -14.40 -10.06 -26.07
C VAL A 70 -14.40 -11.39 -26.84
N ALA A 71 -15.52 -12.13 -26.89
CA ALA A 71 -15.64 -13.35 -27.69
C ALA A 71 -16.79 -13.31 -28.73
N ALA A 72 -16.84 -12.27 -29.57
CA ALA A 72 -17.71 -12.26 -30.76
C ALA A 72 -17.10 -11.51 -31.95
N VAL A 73 -15.86 -11.83 -32.32
CA VAL A 73 -15.39 -11.69 -33.71
C VAL A 73 -15.23 -13.09 -34.29
N ALA A 74 -16.35 -13.79 -34.44
CA ALA A 74 -16.44 -15.02 -35.22
C ALA A 74 -17.54 -14.82 -36.26
N VAL A 75 -17.12 -14.58 -37.50
CA VAL A 75 -17.96 -14.57 -38.68
C VAL A 75 -18.61 -15.94 -38.81
N SER A 76 -19.93 -16.03 -38.71
CA SER A 76 -20.73 -17.20 -39.14
C SER A 76 -22.13 -16.77 -39.56
N PRO A 77 -22.73 -17.48 -40.54
CA PRO A 77 -23.63 -16.90 -41.54
C PRO A 77 -25.06 -16.73 -41.04
N VAL A 78 -25.71 -15.68 -41.53
CA VAL A 78 -27.13 -15.36 -41.32
C VAL A 78 -28.02 -16.55 -41.72
N PRO A 79 -28.94 -17.05 -40.86
CA PRO A 79 -29.97 -17.96 -41.29
C PRO A 79 -31.02 -17.17 -42.07
N VAL A 80 -31.27 -17.58 -43.31
CA VAL A 80 -32.40 -17.09 -44.12
C VAL A 80 -33.69 -17.59 -43.45
N VAL A 81 -34.32 -16.73 -42.64
CA VAL A 81 -35.67 -16.97 -42.12
C VAL A 81 -36.67 -16.56 -43.18
N VAL A 82 -37.35 -17.56 -43.74
CA VAL A 82 -38.47 -17.40 -44.67
C VAL A 82 -39.57 -16.59 -43.99
N ALA A 83 -39.94 -15.47 -44.62
CA ALA A 83 -40.96 -14.55 -44.17
C ALA A 83 -42.32 -15.25 -43.95
N ARG A 84 -42.85 -15.18 -42.73
CA ARG A 84 -44.31 -15.20 -42.48
C ARG A 84 -44.73 -13.77 -42.15
N PRO A 85 -45.76 -13.21 -42.81
CA PRO A 85 -46.21 -11.86 -42.50
C PRO A 85 -46.97 -11.90 -41.18
N VAL A 86 -46.38 -11.34 -40.13
CA VAL A 86 -47.09 -10.93 -38.92
C VAL A 86 -47.27 -9.42 -39.07
N GLU A 87 -48.52 -8.99 -39.22
CA GLU A 87 -48.89 -7.58 -39.11
C GLU A 87 -48.64 -7.12 -37.68
N GLU A 88 -47.59 -6.31 -37.48
CA GLU A 88 -47.35 -5.55 -36.25
C GLU A 88 -47.83 -4.11 -36.45
N PRO A 89 -48.40 -3.45 -35.42
CA PRO A 89 -48.77 -2.05 -35.51
C PRO A 89 -47.50 -1.22 -35.71
N LYS A 90 -47.40 -0.52 -36.84
CA LYS A 90 -46.35 0.47 -37.11
C LYS A 90 -46.32 1.50 -35.99
N SER A 91 -45.37 1.33 -35.06
CA SER A 91 -45.00 2.38 -34.11
C SER A 91 -44.11 3.38 -34.84
N GLU A 92 -44.73 4.24 -35.67
CA GLU A 92 -44.05 5.38 -36.30
C GLU A 92 -43.31 6.25 -35.26
N ASN A 93 -43.79 6.22 -34.01
CA ASN A 93 -43.17 6.89 -32.87
C ASN A 93 -41.84 6.26 -32.43
N ALA A 94 -41.68 4.94 -32.48
CA ALA A 94 -40.42 4.30 -32.10
C ALA A 94 -39.33 4.66 -33.12
N ASP A 95 -39.63 4.55 -34.42
CA ASP A 95 -38.72 4.91 -35.50
C ASP A 95 -38.34 6.40 -35.46
N ALA A 96 -39.30 7.28 -35.15
CA ALA A 96 -39.03 8.71 -34.98
C ALA A 96 -38.11 8.99 -33.77
N VAL A 97 -38.31 8.29 -32.65
CA VAL A 97 -37.47 8.42 -31.45
C VAL A 97 -36.05 7.89 -31.71
N PHE A 98 -35.90 6.73 -32.33
CA PHE A 98 -34.59 6.19 -32.72
C PHE A 98 -33.85 7.11 -33.68
N THR A 99 -34.55 7.69 -34.66
CA THR A 99 -33.97 8.66 -35.60
C THR A 99 -33.47 9.91 -34.87
N ARG A 100 -34.25 10.42 -33.91
CA ARG A 100 -33.87 11.61 -33.15
C ARG A 100 -32.71 11.35 -32.20
N ILE A 101 -32.65 10.20 -31.55
CA ILE A 101 -31.49 9.77 -30.75
C ILE A 101 -30.25 9.70 -31.66
N GLY A 102 -30.37 9.10 -32.85
CA GLY A 102 -29.26 9.03 -33.81
C GLY A 102 -28.75 10.40 -34.25
N GLN A 103 -29.65 11.37 -34.49
CA GLN A 103 -29.26 12.75 -34.81
C GLN A 103 -28.57 13.46 -33.64
N MET A 104 -29.09 13.30 -32.43
CA MET A 104 -28.49 13.89 -31.22
C MET A 104 -27.11 13.29 -30.93
N THR A 105 -26.93 11.98 -31.09
CA THR A 105 -25.62 11.32 -30.91
C THR A 105 -24.60 11.78 -31.94
N ARG A 106 -24.99 11.95 -33.21
CA ARG A 106 -24.11 12.52 -34.25
C ARG A 106 -23.75 13.96 -33.96
N GLN A 107 -24.71 14.77 -33.53
CA GLN A 107 -24.46 16.16 -33.15
C GLN A 107 -23.47 16.24 -31.98
N VAL A 108 -23.63 15.40 -30.95
CA VAL A 108 -22.66 15.30 -29.84
C VAL A 108 -21.28 14.88 -30.36
N HIS A 109 -21.19 13.83 -31.16
CA HIS A 109 -19.94 13.35 -31.73
C HIS A 109 -19.24 14.44 -32.57
N ASP A 110 -19.97 15.12 -33.45
CA ASP A 110 -19.43 16.19 -34.30
C ASP A 110 -18.99 17.39 -33.45
N THR A 111 -19.72 17.75 -32.39
CA THR A 111 -19.28 18.80 -31.45
C THR A 111 -18.04 18.40 -30.65
N LEU A 112 -17.93 17.15 -30.18
CA LEU A 112 -16.71 16.66 -29.51
C LEU A 112 -15.50 16.68 -30.45
N ARG A 113 -15.73 16.33 -31.72
CA ARG A 113 -14.71 16.37 -32.76
C ARG A 113 -14.29 17.80 -33.14
N GLU A 114 -15.24 18.71 -33.30
CA GLU A 114 -14.99 20.14 -33.58
C GLU A 114 -14.24 20.83 -32.44
N LEU A 115 -14.51 20.42 -31.19
CA LEU A 115 -13.79 20.88 -30.00
C LEU A 115 -12.42 20.21 -29.81
N GLY A 116 -12.04 19.25 -30.68
CA GLY A 116 -10.75 18.58 -30.62
C GLY A 116 -10.61 17.51 -29.53
N PHE A 117 -11.72 17.06 -28.93
CA PHE A 117 -11.70 16.04 -27.87
C PHE A 117 -11.51 14.61 -28.39
N ASP A 118 -11.64 14.37 -29.71
CA ASP A 118 -11.41 13.05 -30.32
C ASP A 118 -9.99 12.53 -30.02
N SER A 119 -8.96 13.39 -30.16
CA SER A 119 -7.58 13.00 -29.88
C SER A 119 -7.32 12.77 -28.39
N ALA A 120 -7.88 13.63 -27.52
CA ALA A 120 -7.73 13.50 -26.07
C ALA A 120 -8.45 12.25 -25.53
N MET A 121 -9.63 11.93 -26.06
CA MET A 121 -10.37 10.73 -25.70
C MET A 121 -9.65 9.47 -26.21
N GLN A 122 -9.09 9.52 -27.42
CA GLN A 122 -8.32 8.41 -27.97
C GLN A 122 -7.02 8.18 -27.18
N GLU A 123 -6.30 9.22 -26.77
CA GLU A 123 -5.15 9.13 -25.86
C GLU A 123 -5.53 8.56 -24.49
N MET A 124 -6.64 9.01 -23.90
CA MET A 124 -7.14 8.48 -22.63
C MET A 124 -7.47 6.99 -22.74
N VAL A 125 -8.17 6.58 -23.80
CA VAL A 125 -8.50 5.16 -24.03
C VAL A 125 -7.24 4.30 -24.16
N GLN A 126 -6.17 4.83 -24.77
CA GLN A 126 -4.88 4.13 -24.85
C GLN A 126 -4.11 4.12 -23.50
N ALA A 127 -4.33 5.10 -22.63
CA ALA A 127 -3.66 5.20 -21.32
C ALA A 127 -4.32 4.34 -20.23
N ILE A 128 -5.62 4.05 -20.31
CA ILE A 128 -6.36 3.24 -19.32
C ILE A 128 -5.72 1.85 -19.10
N PRO A 129 -5.35 1.08 -20.15
CA PRO A 129 -4.67 -0.21 -19.97
C PRO A 129 -3.35 -0.12 -19.21
N ASP A 130 -2.52 0.91 -19.48
CA ASP A 130 -1.24 1.14 -18.78
C ASP A 130 -1.47 1.50 -17.31
N ALA A 131 -2.42 2.41 -17.04
CA ALA A 131 -2.81 2.76 -15.67
C ALA A 131 -3.29 1.52 -14.89
N ARG A 132 -4.10 0.66 -15.51
CA ARG A 132 -4.57 -0.60 -14.90
C ARG A 132 -3.40 -1.53 -14.58
N GLN A 133 -2.48 -1.75 -15.53
CA GLN A 133 -1.30 -2.60 -15.31
C GLN A 133 -0.46 -2.12 -14.13
N ARG A 134 -0.29 -0.80 -14.00
CA ARG A 134 0.48 -0.18 -12.91
C ARG A 134 -0.23 -0.29 -11.56
N LEU A 135 -1.54 -0.08 -11.52
CA LEU A 135 -2.32 -0.30 -10.30
C LEU A 135 -2.29 -1.76 -9.87
N THR A 136 -2.38 -2.70 -10.81
CA THR A 136 -2.21 -4.13 -10.53
C THR A 136 -0.82 -4.44 -9.98
N TYR A 137 0.23 -3.85 -10.57
CA TYR A 137 1.60 -4.00 -10.07
C TYR A 137 1.76 -3.45 -8.64
N ILE A 138 1.20 -2.27 -8.36
CA ILE A 138 1.17 -1.69 -7.01
C ILE A 138 0.46 -2.64 -6.04
N ALA A 139 -0.70 -3.17 -6.39
CA ALA A 139 -1.45 -4.09 -5.54
C ALA A 139 -0.63 -5.35 -5.21
N GLN A 140 -0.05 -6.00 -6.21
CA GLN A 140 0.80 -7.19 -6.04
C GLN A 140 2.01 -6.91 -5.14
N MET A 141 2.67 -5.76 -5.33
CA MET A 141 3.83 -5.43 -4.52
C MET A 141 3.44 -5.03 -3.08
N THR A 142 2.26 -4.46 -2.88
CA THR A 142 1.72 -4.18 -1.54
C THR A 142 1.48 -5.47 -0.79
N GLU A 143 0.85 -6.44 -1.46
CA GLU A 143 0.57 -7.77 -0.90
C GLU A 143 1.88 -8.50 -0.54
N GLN A 144 2.89 -8.47 -1.41
CA GLN A 144 4.17 -9.08 -1.13
C GLN A 144 4.87 -8.44 0.08
N ALA A 145 4.88 -7.10 0.15
CA ALA A 145 5.46 -6.38 1.28
C ALA A 145 4.75 -6.72 2.60
N ALA A 146 3.41 -6.69 2.59
CA ALA A 146 2.60 -7.05 3.75
C ALA A 146 2.86 -8.50 4.21
N SER A 147 2.92 -9.44 3.25
CA SER A 147 3.22 -10.84 3.53
C SER A 147 4.60 -11.02 4.17
N ARG A 148 5.64 -10.35 3.66
CA ARG A 148 6.98 -10.40 4.26
C ARG A 148 7.01 -9.85 5.68
N VAL A 149 6.37 -8.70 5.92
CA VAL A 149 6.31 -8.08 7.25
C VAL A 149 5.58 -8.97 8.24
N LEU A 150 4.45 -9.56 7.84
CA LEU A 150 3.69 -10.47 8.68
C LEU A 150 4.51 -11.71 9.04
N ASN A 151 5.12 -12.37 8.04
CA ASN A 151 5.96 -13.55 8.26
C ASN A 151 7.16 -13.27 9.19
N ALA A 152 7.84 -12.14 8.98
CA ALA A 152 8.95 -11.74 9.84
C ALA A 152 8.49 -11.47 11.28
N THR A 153 7.30 -10.88 11.44
CA THR A 153 6.68 -10.64 12.75
C THR A 153 6.29 -11.95 13.44
N ASP A 154 5.70 -12.90 12.71
CA ASP A 154 5.31 -14.22 13.20
C ASP A 154 6.51 -15.04 13.70
N ILE A 155 7.71 -14.80 13.13
CA ILE A 155 8.96 -15.42 13.59
C ILE A 155 9.56 -14.65 14.77
N ALA A 156 9.58 -13.32 14.71
CA ALA A 156 10.22 -12.48 15.73
C ALA A 156 9.50 -12.52 17.08
N LYS A 157 8.16 -12.54 17.07
CA LYS A 157 7.36 -12.46 18.29
C LYS A 157 7.58 -13.64 19.24
N PRO A 158 7.52 -14.92 18.81
CA PRO A 158 7.79 -16.05 19.69
C PRO A 158 9.20 -16.05 20.30
N ILE A 159 10.18 -15.52 19.57
CA ILE A 159 11.56 -15.38 20.07
C ILE A 159 11.58 -14.42 21.26
N GLN A 160 10.92 -13.26 21.15
CA GLN A 160 10.86 -12.29 22.23
C GLN A 160 9.99 -12.75 23.40
N ASP A 161 8.84 -13.38 23.13
CA ASP A 161 7.99 -13.95 24.17
C ASP A 161 8.76 -14.97 25.02
N LYS A 162 9.60 -15.80 24.37
CA LYS A 162 10.45 -16.77 25.08
C LYS A 162 11.52 -16.10 25.94
N VAL A 163 12.24 -15.11 25.39
CA VAL A 163 13.27 -14.37 26.14
C VAL A 163 12.66 -13.68 27.36
N GLU A 164 11.47 -13.08 27.22
CA GLU A 164 10.75 -12.46 28.33
C GLU A 164 10.36 -13.49 29.40
N ALA A 165 9.77 -14.61 29.00
CA ALA A 165 9.36 -15.67 29.92
C ALA A 165 10.55 -16.22 30.73
N ASP A 166 11.66 -16.54 30.05
CA ASP A 166 12.88 -17.04 30.68
C ASP A 166 13.49 -16.00 31.63
N ALA A 167 13.49 -14.71 31.23
CA ALA A 167 13.98 -13.61 32.06
C ALA A 167 13.14 -13.42 33.34
N VAL A 168 11.81 -13.51 33.24
CA VAL A 168 10.90 -13.40 34.39
C VAL A 168 11.12 -14.53 35.38
N VAL A 169 11.28 -15.77 34.89
CA VAL A 169 11.56 -16.95 35.73
C VAL A 169 12.90 -16.78 36.46
N LEU A 170 13.95 -16.37 35.75
CA LEU A 170 15.26 -16.15 36.36
C LEU A 170 15.21 -15.01 37.38
N ARG A 171 14.55 -13.89 37.06
CA ARG A 171 14.37 -12.79 38.00
C ARG A 171 13.72 -13.27 39.30
N ALA A 172 12.64 -14.02 39.22
CA ALA A 172 11.97 -14.56 40.42
C ALA A 172 12.88 -15.47 41.26
N LYS A 173 13.72 -16.28 40.62
CA LYS A 173 14.72 -17.12 41.33
C LYS A 173 15.82 -16.27 41.99
N TRP A 174 16.28 -15.20 41.33
CA TRP A 174 17.25 -14.26 41.90
C TRP A 174 16.66 -13.49 43.09
N GLU A 175 15.41 -13.05 43.04
CA GLU A 175 14.74 -12.42 44.18
C GLU A 175 14.71 -13.34 45.40
N ARG A 176 14.40 -14.64 45.21
CA ARG A 176 14.45 -15.64 46.30
C ARG A 176 15.84 -15.82 46.89
N LEU A 177 16.89 -15.76 46.06
CA LEU A 177 18.28 -15.76 46.55
C LEU A 177 18.53 -14.55 47.46
N TYR A 178 18.14 -13.34 47.04
CA TYR A 178 18.33 -12.12 47.82
C TYR A 178 17.45 -12.05 49.08
N ALA A 179 16.33 -12.78 49.11
CA ALA A 179 15.52 -13.00 50.31
C ALA A 179 16.12 -14.04 51.28
N ASN A 180 17.28 -14.62 50.98
CA ASN A 180 17.89 -15.75 51.72
C ASN A 180 17.01 -17.02 51.76
N GLU A 181 16.17 -17.22 50.75
CA GLU A 181 15.26 -18.38 50.62
C GLU A 181 15.79 -19.47 49.69
N LEU A 182 17.10 -19.47 49.41
CA LEU A 182 17.74 -20.36 48.44
C LEU A 182 18.97 -21.05 49.05
N SER A 183 19.11 -22.34 48.80
CA SER A 183 20.29 -23.12 49.21
C SER A 183 21.49 -22.90 48.27
N ILE A 184 22.68 -23.31 48.72
CA ILE A 184 23.92 -23.23 47.91
C ILE A 184 23.83 -24.12 46.65
N GLU A 185 23.14 -25.25 46.71
CA GLU A 185 22.94 -26.14 45.55
C GLU A 185 22.02 -25.49 44.52
N GLU A 186 20.90 -24.92 44.96
CA GLU A 186 19.97 -24.18 44.10
C GLU A 186 20.65 -22.94 43.49
N PHE A 187 21.54 -22.27 44.21
CA PHE A 187 22.32 -21.16 43.67
C PHE A 187 23.23 -21.60 42.51
N LYS A 188 23.92 -22.75 42.62
CA LYS A 188 24.75 -23.28 41.53
C LYS A 188 23.93 -23.58 40.28
N ILE A 189 22.72 -24.11 40.47
CA ILE A 189 21.76 -24.35 39.38
C ILE A 189 21.35 -23.01 38.76
N LEU A 190 20.93 -22.03 39.57
CA LEU A 190 20.52 -20.69 39.11
C LEU A 190 21.64 -19.99 38.32
N ALA A 191 22.89 -20.08 38.79
CA ALA A 191 24.04 -19.52 38.09
C ALA A 191 24.27 -20.18 36.73
N GLY A 192 24.11 -21.52 36.65
CA GLY A 192 24.17 -22.28 35.41
C GLY A 192 23.04 -21.91 34.43
N GLU A 193 21.80 -21.84 34.91
CA GLU A 193 20.63 -21.42 34.13
C GLU A 193 20.79 -19.98 33.61
N THR A 194 21.27 -19.06 34.46
CA THR A 194 21.52 -17.67 34.07
C THR A 194 22.59 -17.59 32.98
N ARG A 195 23.68 -18.38 33.09
CA ARG A 195 24.70 -18.45 32.04
C ARG A 195 24.13 -19.00 30.73
N GLY A 196 23.28 -20.02 30.80
CA GLY A 196 22.60 -20.58 29.63
C GLY A 196 21.68 -19.56 28.95
N PHE A 197 20.88 -18.85 29.74
CA PHE A 197 20.01 -17.77 29.27
C PHE A 197 20.78 -16.64 28.60
N LEU A 198 21.89 -16.16 29.21
CA LEU A 198 22.72 -15.12 28.60
C LEU A 198 23.30 -15.54 27.24
N GLY A 199 23.63 -16.82 27.07
CA GLY A 199 24.00 -17.38 25.76
C GLY A 199 22.83 -17.33 24.77
N GLY A 200 21.65 -17.80 25.18
CA GLY A 200 20.44 -17.82 24.34
C GLY A 200 19.92 -16.43 23.96
N VAL A 201 20.14 -15.41 24.80
CA VAL A 201 19.77 -14.01 24.51
C VAL A 201 20.53 -13.46 23.31
N VAL A 202 21.83 -13.81 23.16
CA VAL A 202 22.63 -13.35 22.01
C VAL A 202 22.07 -13.91 20.70
N ASP A 203 21.73 -15.19 20.69
CA ASP A 203 21.17 -15.85 19.50
C ASP A 203 19.76 -15.32 19.18
N SER A 204 18.93 -15.15 20.21
CA SER A 204 17.58 -14.58 20.07
C SER A 204 17.62 -13.14 19.56
N SER A 205 18.55 -12.32 20.08
CA SER A 205 18.74 -10.94 19.63
C SER A 205 19.17 -10.88 18.16
N ARG A 206 20.10 -11.75 17.74
CA ARG A 206 20.52 -11.85 16.32
C ARG A 206 19.37 -12.29 15.42
N ALA A 207 18.60 -13.29 15.84
CA ALA A 207 17.47 -13.80 15.08
C ALA A 207 16.37 -12.74 14.93
N THR A 208 16.02 -12.04 16.01
CA THR A 208 15.07 -10.92 15.96
C THR A 208 15.57 -9.80 15.06
N ASN A 209 16.86 -9.42 15.16
CA ASN A 209 17.43 -8.38 14.31
C ASN A 209 17.38 -8.76 12.82
N ALA A 210 17.59 -10.04 12.48
CA ALA A 210 17.44 -10.51 11.11
C ALA A 210 16.00 -10.33 10.60
N GLN A 211 14.98 -10.58 11.43
CA GLN A 211 13.58 -10.33 11.05
C GLN A 211 13.28 -8.84 10.90
N LEU A 212 13.85 -7.97 11.75
CA LEU A 212 13.71 -6.53 11.60
C LEU A 212 14.34 -6.01 10.28
N LEU A 213 15.46 -6.61 9.86
CA LEU A 213 16.06 -6.30 8.56
C LEU A 213 15.19 -6.80 7.39
N GLU A 214 14.53 -7.94 7.51
CA GLU A 214 13.56 -8.41 6.50
C GLU A 214 12.36 -7.44 6.38
N ILE A 215 11.84 -6.95 7.51
CA ILE A 215 10.79 -5.92 7.53
C ILE A 215 11.28 -4.63 6.86
N MET A 216 12.52 -4.22 7.11
CA MET A 216 13.10 -3.03 6.49
C MET A 216 13.25 -3.21 4.96
N MET A 217 13.74 -4.36 4.50
CA MET A 217 13.84 -4.65 3.06
C MET A 217 12.47 -4.73 2.38
N ALA A 218 11.41 -5.10 3.10
CA ALA A 218 10.05 -5.04 2.58
C ALA A 218 9.58 -3.60 2.30
N GLN A 219 10.27 -2.56 2.81
CA GLN A 219 9.96 -1.15 2.53
C GLN A 219 10.39 -0.68 1.13
N ASP A 220 11.23 -1.43 0.41
CA ASP A 220 11.59 -1.13 -0.99
C ASP A 220 10.35 -1.01 -1.91
N PHE A 221 9.24 -1.61 -1.48
CA PHE A 221 7.91 -1.43 -2.08
C PHE A 221 7.47 0.05 -2.13
N GLN A 222 7.72 0.84 -1.07
CA GLN A 222 7.29 2.23 -1.00
C GLN A 222 8.03 3.08 -2.05
N ASP A 223 9.33 2.82 -2.27
CA ASP A 223 10.11 3.53 -3.28
C ASP A 223 9.65 3.15 -4.70
N LEU A 224 9.52 1.84 -4.97
CA LEU A 224 9.06 1.33 -6.26
C LEU A 224 7.66 1.82 -6.63
N THR A 225 6.72 1.85 -5.68
CA THR A 225 5.38 2.39 -5.94
C THR A 225 5.34 3.90 -6.06
N GLY A 226 6.17 4.62 -5.31
CA GLY A 226 6.35 6.06 -5.49
C GLY A 226 6.82 6.42 -6.90
N GLN A 227 7.72 5.63 -7.48
CA GLN A 227 8.17 5.79 -8.87
C GLN A 227 7.07 5.49 -9.89
N VAL A 228 6.22 4.50 -9.63
CA VAL A 228 5.11 4.13 -10.52
C VAL A 228 4.00 5.18 -10.49
N ILE A 229 3.63 5.68 -9.31
CA ILE A 229 2.60 6.72 -9.13
C ILE A 229 3.02 8.04 -9.80
N LYS A 230 4.28 8.47 -9.63
CA LYS A 230 4.81 9.69 -10.28
C LYS A 230 4.77 9.66 -11.81
N LYS A 231 4.62 8.49 -12.42
CA LYS A 231 4.50 8.32 -13.87
C LYS A 231 3.07 8.10 -14.34
N VAL A 232 2.10 8.02 -13.42
CA VAL A 232 0.66 7.91 -13.71
C VAL A 232 -0.05 9.25 -13.52
N VAL A 233 0.42 10.06 -12.55
CA VAL A 233 -0.12 11.38 -12.19
C VAL A 233 0.77 12.50 -12.73
#